data_AF-A0A1G5ASH3-F1
#
_entry.id   AF-A0A1G5ASH3-F1
#
_cell.length_a   1.000
_cell.length_b   1.000
_cell.length_c   1.000
_cell.angle_alpha   90.00
_cell.angle_beta   90.00
_cell.angle_gamma   90.00
#
_symmetry.space_group_name_H-M   'P 1'
#
loop_
_entity.id
_entity.type
_entity.pdbx_description
1 polymer ?
#
loop_
_entity_poly.entity_id
_entity_poly.type
_entity_poly.pdbx_seq_one_letter_code
_entity_poly.pdbx_strand_id
1 'polypeptide(L)'
;MNVTESNPTTGIFSGSEIAELCDSIKDIHRLLTSVGAFIVELNGAEAPGGNGLQIDFKKWGVRTIAEDLLARQYEKIDRMVAIYREEQEKMKIG
;
A
#
# COMPACT_ATOMS: atom_id res chain seq x y z
N MET A 1 46.69 -8.90 16.14
CA MET A 1 45.45 -8.46 16.83
C MET A 1 45.17 -7.03 16.42
N ASN A 2 44.10 -6.81 15.66
CA ASN A 2 43.07 -5.83 15.98
C ASN A 2 41.97 -5.99 14.94
N VAL A 3 40.91 -6.67 15.36
CA VAL A 3 39.62 -6.71 14.69
C VAL A 3 39.08 -5.29 14.79
N THR A 4 39.07 -4.56 13.68
CA THR A 4 38.22 -3.37 13.58
C THR A 4 36.80 -3.87 13.64
N GLU A 5 36.20 -3.76 14.82
CA GLU A 5 34.77 -3.91 15.05
C GLU A 5 34.05 -3.03 14.03
N SER A 6 33.42 -3.67 13.04
CA SER A 6 32.36 -3.06 12.28
C SER A 6 31.26 -2.75 13.29
N ASN A 7 31.19 -1.48 13.72
CA ASN A 7 30.04 -0.97 14.45
C ASN A 7 28.78 -1.50 13.74
N PRO A 8 27.93 -2.29 14.40
CA PRO A 8 26.66 -2.64 13.81
C PRO A 8 25.94 -1.31 13.70
N THR A 9 25.72 -0.81 12.49
CA THR A 9 24.59 0.07 12.23
C THR A 9 23.40 -0.65 12.85
N THR A 10 23.01 -0.22 14.05
CA THR A 10 21.79 -0.66 14.72
C THR A 10 20.71 -0.34 13.71
N GLY A 11 20.29 -1.37 12.96
CA GLY A 11 19.34 -1.21 11.90
C GLY A 11 18.10 -0.62 12.54
N ILE A 12 17.75 0.59 12.12
CA ILE A 12 16.53 1.30 12.51
C ILE A 12 15.29 0.39 12.37
N PHE A 13 15.40 -0.58 11.47
CA PHE A 13 14.47 -1.68 11.28
C PHE A 13 15.19 -3.01 11.48
N SER A 14 14.45 -4.02 11.95
CA SER A 14 14.90 -5.41 12.09
C SER A 14 15.26 -6.11 10.76
N GLY A 15 15.19 -5.39 9.64
CA GLY A 15 15.44 -5.89 8.28
C GLY A 15 14.21 -6.57 7.66
N SER A 16 13.46 -7.36 8.43
CA SER A 16 12.22 -8.00 7.97
C SER A 16 11.06 -7.00 7.82
N GLU A 17 10.96 -6.01 8.70
CA GLU A 17 9.88 -5.00 8.67
C GLU A 17 9.83 -4.21 7.35
N ILE A 18 10.98 -3.90 6.75
CA ILE A 18 11.04 -3.20 5.46
C ILE A 18 10.58 -4.12 4.33
N ALA A 19 10.96 -5.39 4.36
CA ALA A 19 10.59 -6.36 3.34
C ALA A 19 9.08 -6.67 3.37
N GLU A 20 8.53 -6.99 4.55
CA GLU A 20 7.09 -7.27 4.74
C GLU A 20 6.19 -6.12 4.31
N LEU A 21 6.65 -4.91 4.56
CA LEU A 21 6.00 -3.69 4.13
C LEU A 21 6.12 -3.46 2.62
N CYS A 22 7.32 -3.61 2.04
CA CYS A 22 7.51 -3.50 0.59
C CYS A 22 6.60 -4.49 -0.13
N ASP A 23 6.46 -5.71 0.41
CA ASP A 23 5.59 -6.73 -0.14
C ASP A 23 4.11 -6.39 0.05
N SER A 24 3.73 -5.87 1.23
CA SER A 24 2.39 -5.30 1.45
C SER A 24 2.02 -4.21 0.44
N ILE A 25 2.96 -3.29 0.15
CA ILE A 25 2.76 -2.20 -0.81
C ILE A 25 2.57 -2.77 -2.21
N LYS A 26 3.42 -3.71 -2.64
CA LYS A 26 3.32 -4.37 -3.94
C LYS A 26 2.00 -5.12 -4.10
N ASP A 27 1.58 -5.87 -3.09
CA ASP A 27 0.37 -6.68 -3.16
C ASP A 27 -0.88 -5.82 -3.30
N ILE A 28 -0.98 -4.74 -2.54
CA ILE A 28 -2.13 -3.86 -2.68
C ILE A 28 -2.03 -3.02 -3.97
N HIS A 29 -0.83 -2.64 -4.44
CA HIS A 29 -0.69 -2.01 -5.77
C HIS A 29 -1.18 -2.94 -6.90
N ARG A 30 -0.84 -4.23 -6.83
CA ARG A 30 -1.37 -5.26 -7.75
C ARG A 30 -2.89 -5.35 -7.66
N LEU A 31 -3.44 -5.35 -6.45
CA LEU A 31 -4.88 -5.42 -6.24
C LEU A 31 -5.60 -4.20 -6.84
N LEU A 32 -5.10 -2.99 -6.62
CA LEU A 32 -5.66 -1.76 -7.22
C LEU A 32 -5.57 -1.78 -8.74
N THR A 33 -4.49 -2.32 -9.30
CA THR A 33 -4.36 -2.51 -10.75
C THR A 33 -5.43 -3.46 -11.30
N SER A 34 -5.65 -4.60 -10.63
CA SER A 34 -6.71 -5.56 -11.01
C SER A 34 -8.10 -4.93 -10.90
N VAL A 35 -8.36 -4.15 -9.86
CA VAL A 35 -9.63 -3.42 -9.68
C VAL A 35 -9.82 -2.39 -10.81
N GLY A 36 -8.78 -1.64 -11.16
CA GLY A 36 -8.81 -0.69 -12.27
C GLY A 36 -9.11 -1.36 -13.62
N ALA A 37 -8.45 -2.50 -13.90
CA ALA A 37 -8.70 -3.28 -15.10
C ALA A 37 -10.16 -3.78 -15.17
N PHE A 38 -10.71 -4.23 -14.04
CA PHE A 38 -12.10 -4.66 -13.95
C PHE A 38 -13.08 -3.52 -14.24
N ILE A 39 -12.82 -2.30 -13.75
CA ILE A 39 -13.66 -1.11 -14.07
C ILE A 39 -13.67 -0.84 -15.58
N VAL A 40 -12.53 -0.96 -16.25
CA VAL A 40 -12.41 -0.74 -17.71
C VAL A 40 -13.24 -1.78 -18.48
N GLU A 41 -13.14 -3.06 -18.13
CA GLU A 41 -13.99 -4.11 -18.71
C GLU A 41 -15.49 -3.83 -18.47
N LEU A 42 -15.84 -3.41 -17.26
CA LEU A 42 -17.23 -3.14 -16.89
C LEU A 42 -17.82 -1.95 -17.68
N ASN A 43 -17.00 -0.94 -17.98
CA ASN A 43 -17.37 0.17 -18.87
C ASN A 43 -17.47 -0.27 -20.34
N GLY A 44 -16.61 -1.18 -20.79
CA GLY A 44 -16.63 -1.72 -22.16
C GLY A 44 -17.77 -2.70 -22.43
N ALA A 45 -18.34 -3.30 -21.38
CA ALA A 45 -19.44 -4.26 -21.45
C ALA A 45 -20.85 -3.62 -21.49
N GLU A 46 -20.96 -2.30 -21.63
CA GLU A 46 -22.25 -1.63 -21.80
C GLU A 46 -22.93 -2.08 -23.11
N ALA A 47 -23.86 -3.02 -22.99
CA ALA A 47 -24.72 -3.43 -24.08
C ALA A 47 -25.81 -2.36 -24.32
N PRO A 48 -26.06 -1.95 -25.58
CA PRO A 48 -27.14 -1.03 -25.90
C PRO A 48 -28.48 -1.75 -25.68
N GLY A 49 -29.04 -1.60 -24.48
CA GLY A 49 -30.28 -2.24 -24.05
C GLY A 49 -30.29 -2.87 -22.65
N GLY A 50 -29.15 -2.87 -21.93
CA GLY A 50 -29.07 -3.33 -20.54
C GLY A 50 -29.59 -2.31 -19.53
N ASN A 51 -30.10 -2.78 -18.37
CA ASN A 51 -30.57 -1.92 -17.29
C ASN A 51 -29.39 -1.18 -16.64
N GLY A 52 -29.12 0.07 -17.08
CA GLY A 52 -27.97 0.88 -16.67
C GLY A 52 -27.80 1.00 -15.15
N LEU A 53 -28.90 0.96 -14.40
CA LEU A 53 -28.89 1.00 -12.93
C LEU A 53 -28.09 -0.16 -12.29
N GLN A 54 -28.11 -1.36 -12.88
CA GLN A 54 -27.37 -2.50 -12.36
C GLN A 54 -25.86 -2.37 -12.61
N ILE A 55 -25.48 -1.74 -13.73
CA ILE A 55 -24.11 -1.43 -14.08
C ILE A 55 -23.57 -0.34 -13.14
N ASP A 56 -24.35 0.71 -12.89
CA ASP A 56 -23.98 1.78 -11.97
C ASP A 56 -23.78 1.27 -10.54
N PHE A 57 -24.63 0.35 -10.07
CA PHE A 57 -24.48 -0.26 -8.75
C PHE A 57 -23.19 -1.09 -8.63
N LYS A 58 -22.84 -1.83 -9.69
CA LYS A 58 -21.57 -2.58 -9.76
C LYS A 58 -20.37 -1.63 -9.77
N LYS A 59 -20.41 -0.55 -10.56
CA LYS A 59 -19.36 0.49 -10.59
C LYS A 59 -19.19 1.13 -9.21
N TRP A 60 -20.30 1.48 -8.55
CA TRP A 60 -20.27 2.03 -7.19
C TRP A 60 -19.63 1.06 -6.20
N GLY A 61 -20.03 -0.22 -6.21
CA GLY A 61 -19.44 -1.23 -5.33
C GLY A 61 -17.93 -1.40 -5.54
N VAL A 62 -17.47 -1.43 -6.79
CA VAL A 62 -16.04 -1.55 -7.11
C VAL A 62 -15.27 -0.31 -6.66
N ARG A 63 -15.82 0.89 -6.88
CA ARG A 63 -15.22 2.14 -6.41
C ARG A 63 -15.06 2.16 -4.89
N THR A 64 -16.10 1.78 -4.14
CA THR A 64 -16.05 1.71 -2.68
C THR A 64 -14.97 0.75 -2.18
N ILE A 65 -14.81 -0.42 -2.81
CA ILE A 65 -13.74 -1.38 -2.48
C ILE A 65 -12.37 -0.77 -2.78
N ALA A 66 -12.20 -0.08 -3.91
CA ALA A 66 -10.94 0.57 -4.26
C ALA A 66 -10.54 1.66 -3.25
N GLU A 67 -11.51 2.48 -2.83
CA GLU A 67 -11.31 3.55 -1.85
C GLU A 67 -10.91 2.98 -0.48
N ASP A 68 -11.55 1.90 -0.01
CA ASP A 68 -11.18 1.21 1.23
C ASP A 68 -9.75 0.61 1.16
N LEU A 69 -9.40 -0.02 0.04
CA LEU A 69 -8.05 -0.56 -0.16
C LEU A 69 -6.97 0.53 -0.18
N LEU A 70 -7.25 1.69 -0.78
CA LEU A 70 -6.36 2.85 -0.76
C LEU A 70 -6.20 3.41 0.65
N ALA A 71 -7.28 3.53 1.43
CA ALA A 71 -7.20 4.03 2.79
C ALA A 71 -6.28 3.17 3.67
N ARG A 72 -6.39 1.84 3.58
CA ARG A 72 -5.52 0.90 4.31
C ARG A 72 -4.05 1.00 3.89
N GLN A 73 -3.78 1.43 2.66
CA GLN A 73 -2.42 1.68 2.19
C GLN A 73 -1.81 2.92 2.82
N TYR A 74 -2.57 4.02 2.83
CA TYR A 74 -2.11 5.25 3.44
C TYR A 74 -1.82 5.05 4.93
N GLU A 75 -2.66 4.30 5.65
CA GLU A 75 -2.42 3.97 7.06
C GLU A 75 -1.09 3.22 7.28
N LYS A 76 -0.77 2.25 6.41
CA LYS A 76 0.52 1.54 6.47
C LYS A 76 1.70 2.46 6.22
N ILE A 77 1.59 3.36 5.22
CA ILE A 77 2.63 4.34 4.89
C ILE A 77 2.84 5.32 6.05
N ASP A 78 1.76 5.85 6.62
CA ASP A 78 1.82 6.80 7.74
C ASP A 78 2.51 6.19 8.95
N ARG A 79 2.22 4.91 9.25
CA ARG A 79 2.91 4.17 10.32
C ARG A 79 4.42 4.10 10.09
N MET A 80 4.89 3.91 8.86
CA MET A 80 6.32 3.94 8.57
C MET A 80 6.94 5.32 8.80
N VAL A 81 6.25 6.35 8.33
CA VAL A 81 6.72 7.73 8.47
C VAL A 81 6.86 8.08 9.95
N ALA A 82 5.93 7.60 10.78
CA ALA A 82 6.01 7.73 12.24
C ALA A 82 7.25 7.03 12.81
N ILE A 83 7.50 5.77 12.44
CA ILE A 83 8.69 5.02 12.89
C ILE A 83 9.98 5.75 12.47
N TYR A 84 10.06 6.17 11.21
CA TYR A 84 11.24 6.89 10.71
C TYR A 84 11.48 8.20 11.46
N ARG A 85 10.42 8.97 11.76
CA ARG A 85 10.54 10.21 12.54
C ARG A 85 10.98 9.95 13.97
N GLU A 86 10.42 8.95 14.64
CA GLU A 86 10.82 8.58 16.01
C GLU A 86 12.32 8.28 16.08
N GLU A 87 12.81 7.54 15.10
CA GLU A 87 14.22 7.15 15.01
C GLU A 87 15.13 8.34 14.68
N GLN A 88 14.68 9.25 13.81
CA GLN A 88 15.38 10.52 13.56
C GLN A 88 15.49 11.38 14.83
N GLU A 89 14.46 11.43 15.67
CA GLU A 89 14.52 12.18 16.93
C GLU A 89 15.48 11.54 17.94
N LYS A 90 15.50 10.20 18.06
CA LYS A 90 16.47 9.49 18.92
C LYS A 90 17.92 9.81 18.53
N MET A 91 18.21 9.94 17.23
CA MET A 91 19.55 10.27 16.72
C MET A 91 19.97 11.72 16.97
N LYS A 92 19.04 12.64 17.25
CA LYS A 92 19.37 14.04 17.59
C LYS A 92 19.72 14.25 19.07
N ILE A 93 19.33 13.30 19.93
CA ILE A 93 19.46 13.38 21.39
C ILE A 93 20.72 12.63 21.88
N GLY A 94 21.35 11.81 21.02
CA GLY A 94 22.63 11.13 21.28
C GLY A 94 23.82 11.88 20.69
#